data_AF-A0A7J9IF64-F1
#
_entry.id   AF-A0A7J9IF64-F1
#
_cell.length_a   1.000
_cell.length_b   1.000
_cell.length_c   1.000
_cell.angle_alpha   90.00
_cell.angle_beta   90.00
_cell.angle_gamma   90.00
#
_symmetry.space_group_name_H-M   'P 1'
#
loop_
_entity.id
_entity.type
_entity.pdbx_description
1 polymer ?
#
loop_
_entity_poly.entity_id
_entity_poly.type
_entity_poly.pdbx_seq_one_letter_code
_entity_poly.pdbx_strand_id
1 'polypeptide(L)'
;WPGAYCDSDKNSCCYPTTGKPAADFSIHGLWPNYNDGSYPQNCDSNNPFDASKISDLISNMRKNWPSLSCPSNDGESFWSHEWEKHGTCSESVFDQHSYFETTLGLKQQANLLKALKAAGIEPDGSSYSLENIKDAIKKGSGYTPWIECNEDSSGNSQLYQVYLCLDKSGSNLIECPVFPKGKRCGSEIEFPNF
;
A
#
# COMPACT_ATOMS: atom_id res chain seq x y z
N TRP A 1 -0.23 -4.69 4.63
CA TRP A 1 0.26 -4.98 5.99
C TRP A 1 1.33 -6.05 5.88
N PRO A 2 2.58 -5.78 6.34
CA PRO A 2 3.69 -6.73 6.19
C PRO A 2 3.44 -8.10 6.85
N GLY A 3 2.76 -8.17 7.99
CA GLY A 3 2.38 -9.43 8.65
C GLY A 3 1.62 -10.35 7.69
N ALA A 4 0.51 -9.84 7.17
CA ALA A 4 -0.36 -10.54 6.24
C ALA A 4 0.31 -10.94 4.90
N TYR A 5 1.39 -10.25 4.50
CA TYR A 5 2.17 -10.68 3.33
C TYR A 5 3.04 -11.91 3.65
N CYS A 6 3.61 -11.94 4.85
CA CYS A 6 4.64 -12.90 5.26
C CYS A 6 4.10 -14.16 5.94
N ASP A 7 2.86 -14.17 6.40
CA ASP A 7 2.17 -15.33 7.01
C ASP A 7 1.30 -16.12 6.01
N SER A 8 1.25 -15.69 4.75
CA SER A 8 0.45 -16.33 3.69
C SER A 8 1.27 -17.36 2.92
N ASP A 9 0.76 -18.58 2.78
CA ASP A 9 1.39 -19.66 2.00
C ASP A 9 1.53 -19.36 0.51
N LYS A 10 0.83 -18.34 0.00
CA LYS A 10 0.89 -17.92 -1.40
C LYS A 10 2.15 -17.11 -1.71
N ASN A 11 2.84 -16.61 -0.69
CA ASN A 11 4.00 -15.75 -0.85
C ASN A 11 5.21 -16.35 -0.13
N SER A 12 6.38 -16.28 -0.77
CA SER A 12 7.64 -16.35 -0.04
C SER A 12 7.99 -14.94 0.45
N CYS A 13 8.19 -14.77 1.74
CA CYS A 13 8.58 -13.50 2.33
C CYS A 13 10.05 -13.49 2.72
N CYS A 14 10.76 -12.47 2.25
CA CYS A 14 12.14 -12.18 2.62
C CYS A 14 12.23 -10.73 3.09
N TYR A 15 12.89 -10.51 4.23
CA TYR A 15 13.13 -9.14 4.67
C TYR A 15 14.10 -8.42 3.72
N PRO A 16 13.96 -7.09 3.54
CA PRO A 16 14.90 -6.30 2.76
C PRO A 16 16.34 -6.42 3.26
N THR A 17 17.30 -6.00 2.44
CA THR A 17 18.72 -5.92 2.83
C THR A 17 18.97 -4.98 4.00
N THR A 18 18.03 -4.06 4.28
CA THR A 18 18.04 -3.19 5.48
C THR A 18 17.50 -3.85 6.74
N GLY A 19 17.12 -5.13 6.69
CA GLY A 19 16.58 -5.89 7.82
C GLY A 19 15.05 -5.85 7.90
N LYS A 20 14.52 -6.43 8.99
CA LYS A 20 13.07 -6.52 9.24
C LYS A 20 12.43 -5.11 9.27
N PRO A 21 11.42 -4.83 8.44
CA PRO A 21 10.72 -3.54 8.47
C PRO A 21 10.00 -3.32 9.81
N ALA A 22 9.66 -2.06 10.09
CA ALA A 22 8.80 -1.76 11.24
C ALA A 22 7.40 -2.40 11.06
N ALA A 23 6.76 -2.74 12.18
CA ALA A 23 5.36 -3.19 12.20
C ALA A 23 4.40 -2.01 11.96
N ASP A 24 4.41 -1.52 10.72
CA ASP A 24 3.54 -0.46 10.19
C ASP A 24 3.13 -0.81 8.75
N PHE A 25 2.05 -0.20 8.25
CA PHE A 25 1.64 -0.35 6.86
C PHE A 25 2.71 0.19 5.92
N SER A 26 3.22 -0.64 5.01
CA SER A 26 4.06 -0.19 3.90
C SER A 26 3.23 0.31 2.72
N ILE A 27 3.84 1.12 1.86
CA ILE A 27 3.29 1.45 0.55
C ILE A 27 3.42 0.23 -0.36
N HIS A 28 2.37 -0.04 -1.14
CA HIS A 28 2.45 -0.91 -2.31
C HIS A 28 2.66 -0.07 -3.58
N GLY A 29 1.76 0.89 -3.84
CA GLY A 29 1.93 1.87 -4.89
C GLY A 29 0.85 2.92 -4.98
N LEU A 30 1.00 3.80 -5.97
CA LEU A 30 0.06 4.86 -6.33
C LEU A 30 -0.39 4.64 -7.77
N TRP A 31 -1.66 4.26 -7.95
CA TRP A 31 -2.11 3.72 -9.23
C TRP A 31 -3.14 4.62 -9.89
N PRO A 32 -2.84 5.23 -11.05
CA PRO A 32 -3.85 5.89 -11.87
C PRO A 32 -4.97 4.92 -12.23
N ASN A 33 -6.23 5.37 -12.10
CA ASN A 33 -7.40 4.53 -12.33
C ASN A 33 -8.51 5.33 -13.03
N TYR A 34 -9.34 4.65 -13.82
CA TYR A 34 -10.54 5.23 -14.42
C TYR A 34 -11.76 5.00 -13.51
N ASN A 35 -12.78 5.86 -13.63
CA ASN A 35 -13.98 5.79 -12.80
C ASN A 35 -14.85 4.55 -13.08
N ASP A 36 -14.63 3.86 -14.19
CA ASP A 36 -15.33 2.61 -14.53
C ASP A 36 -14.67 1.35 -13.92
N GLY A 37 -13.55 1.53 -13.22
CA GLY A 37 -12.77 0.47 -12.59
C GLY A 37 -11.69 -0.15 -13.48
N SER A 38 -11.58 0.26 -14.75
CA SER A 38 -10.39 -0.03 -15.57
C SER A 38 -9.23 0.90 -15.19
N TYR A 39 -8.01 0.59 -15.63
CA TYR A 39 -6.82 1.40 -15.34
C TYR A 39 -5.82 1.37 -16.51
N PRO A 40 -5.07 2.47 -16.72
CA PRO A 40 -3.93 2.48 -17.62
C PRO A 40 -2.71 1.81 -16.96
N GLN A 41 -1.84 1.20 -17.75
CA GLN A 41 -0.57 0.65 -17.30
C GLN A 41 0.49 0.71 -18.41
N ASN A 42 1.77 0.77 -18.03
CA ASN A 42 2.91 0.74 -18.95
C ASN A 42 2.82 1.84 -20.03
N CYS A 43 2.55 3.08 -19.62
CA CYS A 43 2.13 4.16 -20.52
C CYS A 43 3.27 4.80 -21.32
N ASP A 44 4.51 4.75 -20.83
CA ASP A 44 5.67 5.23 -21.57
C ASP A 44 6.87 4.30 -21.39
N SER A 45 7.28 3.62 -22.46
CA SER A 45 8.48 2.77 -22.47
C SER A 45 9.78 3.56 -22.63
N ASN A 46 9.71 4.87 -22.92
CA ASN A 46 10.87 5.74 -23.08
C ASN A 46 11.25 6.49 -21.80
N ASN A 47 10.51 6.28 -20.72
CA ASN A 47 10.77 6.87 -19.40
C ASN A 47 11.03 5.79 -18.34
N PRO A 48 12.10 4.99 -18.50
CA PRO A 48 12.43 3.95 -17.53
C PRO A 48 12.78 4.56 -16.18
N PHE A 49 12.67 3.73 -15.14
CA PHE A 49 13.05 4.14 -13.78
C PHE A 49 14.53 4.52 -13.71
N ASP A 50 14.81 5.66 -13.07
CA ASP A 50 16.17 6.18 -12.85
C ASP A 50 16.37 6.49 -11.37
N ALA A 51 17.07 5.62 -10.65
CA ALA A 51 17.32 5.77 -9.22
C ALA A 51 18.03 7.07 -8.84
N SER A 52 18.77 7.70 -9.77
CA SER A 52 19.45 8.98 -9.50
C SER A 52 18.47 10.12 -9.25
N LYS A 53 17.29 10.08 -9.89
CA LYS A 53 16.22 11.07 -9.74
C LYS A 53 15.54 11.05 -8.38
N ILE A 54 15.76 10.03 -7.56
CA ILE A 54 15.15 9.86 -6.23
C ILE A 54 16.18 9.63 -5.12
N SER A 55 17.44 9.96 -5.38
CA SER A 55 18.57 9.65 -4.48
C SER A 55 18.38 10.19 -3.06
N ASP A 56 17.74 11.35 -2.91
CA ASP A 56 17.35 11.97 -1.65
C ASP A 56 16.22 11.23 -0.91
N LEU A 57 15.38 10.49 -1.64
CA LEU A 57 14.24 9.75 -1.09
C LEU A 57 14.59 8.30 -0.69
N ILE A 58 15.70 7.72 -1.17
CA ILE A 58 16.03 6.30 -1.01
C ILE A 58 15.95 5.81 0.44
N SER A 59 16.48 6.58 1.41
CA SER A 59 16.41 6.19 2.82
C SER A 59 14.97 6.09 3.32
N ASN A 60 14.11 7.02 2.89
CA ASN A 60 12.70 7.05 3.25
C ASN A 60 11.93 5.91 2.56
N MET A 61 12.26 5.62 1.29
CA MET A 61 11.67 4.53 0.52
C MET A 61 11.99 3.16 1.13
N ARG A 62 13.25 2.89 1.53
CA ARG A 62 13.62 1.63 2.19
C ARG A 62 12.82 1.37 3.47
N LYS A 63 12.44 2.44 4.18
CA LYS A 63 11.66 2.34 5.42
C LYS A 63 10.17 2.17 5.17
N ASN A 64 9.61 2.90 4.21
CA ASN A 64 8.16 3.07 4.06
C ASN A 64 7.57 2.33 2.85
N TRP A 65 8.41 1.93 1.90
CA TRP A 65 8.06 1.19 0.69
C TRP A 65 9.01 -0.01 0.48
N PRO A 66 9.26 -0.86 1.51
CA PRO A 66 10.12 -2.02 1.36
C PRO A 66 9.51 -3.06 0.42
N SER A 67 10.37 -3.81 -0.26
CA SER A 67 9.98 -5.06 -0.91
C SER A 67 10.13 -6.23 0.06
N LEU A 68 9.11 -7.08 0.12
CA LEU A 68 9.13 -8.32 0.90
C LEU A 68 9.32 -9.57 0.02
N SER A 69 9.56 -9.38 -1.28
CA SER A 69 9.75 -10.50 -2.20
C SER A 69 11.08 -11.21 -1.94
N CYS A 70 11.11 -12.51 -2.27
CA CYS A 70 12.34 -13.30 -2.21
C CYS A 70 13.06 -13.34 -3.57
N PRO A 71 14.41 -13.35 -3.57
CA PRO A 71 15.30 -13.25 -2.41
C PRO A 71 15.32 -11.83 -1.80
N SER A 72 15.92 -11.70 -0.60
CA SER A 72 16.16 -10.40 0.06
C SER A 72 16.78 -9.39 -0.92
N ASN A 73 16.22 -8.20 -0.98
CA ASN A 73 16.58 -7.16 -1.96
C ASN A 73 16.48 -5.75 -1.33
N ASP A 74 16.94 -4.74 -2.07
CA ASP A 74 16.99 -3.34 -1.63
C ASP A 74 15.72 -2.53 -1.97
N GLY A 75 14.76 -3.14 -2.66
CA GLY A 75 13.51 -2.52 -3.09
C GLY A 75 13.56 -1.88 -4.49
N GLU A 76 14.74 -1.69 -5.10
CA GLU A 76 14.84 -0.92 -6.35
C GLU A 76 14.07 -1.55 -7.51
N SER A 77 14.11 -2.88 -7.64
CA SER A 77 13.30 -3.60 -8.64
C SER A 77 11.79 -3.41 -8.43
N PHE A 78 11.34 -3.34 -7.17
CA PHE A 78 9.94 -3.10 -6.86
C PHE A 78 9.54 -1.66 -7.19
N TRP A 79 10.38 -0.67 -6.88
CA TRP A 79 10.12 0.72 -7.23
C TRP A 79 10.15 0.94 -8.75
N SER A 80 11.07 0.28 -9.45
CA SER A 80 11.14 0.25 -10.91
C SER A 80 9.83 -0.28 -11.51
N HIS A 81 9.31 -1.39 -10.98
CA HIS A 81 8.03 -1.94 -11.41
C HIS A 81 6.88 -0.97 -11.23
N GLU A 82 6.76 -0.37 -10.03
CA GLU A 82 5.68 0.57 -9.71
C GLU A 82 5.77 1.84 -10.57
N TRP A 83 6.97 2.36 -10.82
CA TRP A 83 7.16 3.49 -11.72
C TRP A 83 6.77 3.13 -13.16
N GLU A 84 7.38 2.10 -13.74
CA GLU A 84 7.21 1.79 -15.17
C GLU A 84 5.79 1.35 -15.49
N LYS A 85 5.14 0.62 -14.58
CA LYS A 85 3.77 0.14 -14.77
C LYS A 85 2.73 1.20 -14.45
N HIS A 86 2.91 1.99 -13.38
CA HIS A 86 1.87 2.89 -12.87
C HIS A 86 2.29 4.37 -12.92
N GLY A 87 3.50 4.70 -12.46
CA GLY A 87 4.04 6.06 -12.47
C GLY A 87 4.05 6.71 -13.85
N THR A 88 4.46 5.98 -14.90
CA THR A 88 4.46 6.47 -16.29
C THR A 88 3.06 6.88 -16.79
N CYS A 89 2.00 6.36 -16.19
CA CYS A 89 0.62 6.73 -16.51
C CYS A 89 0.15 8.01 -15.80
N SER A 90 1.00 8.61 -14.98
CA SER A 90 0.75 9.87 -14.25
C SER A 90 1.67 11.01 -14.66
N GLU A 91 2.45 10.86 -15.73
CA GLU A 91 3.48 11.83 -16.17
C GLU A 91 2.96 13.24 -16.47
N SER A 92 1.67 13.37 -16.81
CA SER A 92 1.03 14.68 -16.95
C SER A 92 0.89 15.46 -15.64
N VAL A 93 1.14 14.81 -14.49
CA VAL A 93 0.98 15.33 -13.13
C VAL A 93 2.27 15.22 -12.34
N PHE A 94 2.95 14.07 -12.46
CA PHE A 94 4.16 13.74 -11.69
C PHE A 94 5.32 13.36 -12.59
N ASP A 95 6.47 13.97 -12.37
CA ASP A 95 7.73 13.33 -12.75
C ASP A 95 8.07 12.19 -11.77
N GLN A 96 9.15 11.47 -12.03
CA GLN A 96 9.54 10.32 -11.19
C GLN A 96 9.76 10.73 -9.73
N HIS A 97 10.43 11.85 -9.47
CA HIS A 97 10.70 12.28 -8.10
C HIS A 97 9.39 12.60 -7.36
N SER A 98 8.55 13.45 -7.95
CA SER A 98 7.28 13.86 -7.35
C SER A 98 6.27 12.71 -7.19
N TYR A 99 6.29 11.68 -8.04
CA TYR A 99 5.49 10.46 -7.86
C TYR A 99 5.84 9.75 -6.55
N PHE A 100 7.13 9.52 -6.30
CA PHE A 100 7.59 8.85 -5.09
C PHE A 100 7.45 9.74 -3.85
N GLU A 101 7.81 11.02 -3.93
CA GLU A 101 7.68 11.97 -2.83
C GLU A 101 6.21 12.13 -2.39
N THR A 102 5.30 12.30 -3.35
CA THR A 102 3.87 12.43 -3.06
C THR A 102 3.33 11.16 -2.40
N THR A 103 3.70 9.98 -2.90
CA THR A 103 3.26 8.71 -2.32
C THR A 103 3.75 8.52 -0.88
N LEU A 104 4.99 8.92 -0.59
CA LEU A 104 5.54 8.93 0.77
C LEU A 104 4.77 9.88 1.70
N GLY A 105 4.46 11.09 1.21
CA GLY A 105 3.65 12.08 1.93
C GLY A 105 2.26 11.56 2.26
N LEU A 106 1.61 10.86 1.32
CA LEU A 106 0.28 10.28 1.51
C LEU A 106 0.25 9.17 2.54
N LYS A 107 1.26 8.29 2.58
CA LYS A 107 1.39 7.31 3.65
C LYS A 107 1.47 8.00 5.01
N GLN A 108 2.25 9.07 5.12
CA GLN A 108 2.39 9.82 6.38
C GLN A 108 1.07 10.51 6.77
N GLN A 109 0.35 11.09 5.81
CA GLN A 109 -0.93 11.74 6.03
C GLN A 109 -2.01 10.75 6.47
N ALA A 110 -2.13 9.59 5.81
CA ALA A 110 -3.14 8.58 6.11
C ALA A 110 -2.92 7.90 7.47
N ASN A 111 -1.65 7.67 7.84
CA ASN A 111 -1.20 7.10 9.12
C ASN A 111 -2.13 5.98 9.66
N LEU A 112 -2.34 4.96 8.83
CA LEU A 112 -3.36 3.93 9.04
C LEU A 112 -3.22 3.23 10.39
N LEU A 113 -2.00 2.86 10.78
CA LEU A 113 -1.78 2.18 12.06
C LEU A 113 -2.19 3.07 13.23
N LYS A 114 -1.85 4.36 13.23
CA LYS A 114 -2.28 5.28 14.29
C LYS A 114 -3.81 5.39 14.37
N ALA A 115 -4.49 5.42 13.23
CA ALA A 115 -5.95 5.47 13.18
C ALA A 115 -6.59 4.21 13.79
N LEU A 116 -6.07 3.03 13.45
CA LEU A 116 -6.52 1.74 13.99
C LEU A 116 -6.27 1.65 15.51
N LYS A 117 -5.05 1.98 15.97
CA LYS A 117 -4.71 1.94 17.39
C LYS A 117 -5.55 2.90 18.23
N ALA A 118 -5.89 4.08 17.70
CA ALA A 118 -6.78 5.02 18.37
C ALA A 118 -8.21 4.47 18.58
N ALA A 119 -8.59 3.43 17.85
CA ALA A 119 -9.84 2.69 18.02
C ALA A 119 -9.66 1.38 18.81
N GLY A 120 -8.47 1.09 19.36
CA GLY A 120 -8.16 -0.15 20.05
C GLY A 120 -7.96 -1.36 19.14
N ILE A 121 -7.69 -1.13 17.84
CA ILE A 121 -7.40 -2.17 16.86
C ILE A 121 -5.88 -2.28 16.72
N GLU A 122 -5.30 -3.33 17.29
CA GLU A 122 -3.85 -3.56 17.35
C GLU A 122 -3.45 -4.75 16.46
N PRO A 123 -2.25 -4.75 15.86
CA PRO A 123 -1.73 -5.90 15.11
C PRO A 123 -1.20 -6.98 16.07
N ASP A 124 -2.11 -7.58 16.84
CA ASP A 124 -1.81 -8.53 17.91
C ASP A 124 -2.23 -9.98 17.57
N GLY A 125 -2.73 -10.22 16.35
CA GLY A 125 -3.29 -11.51 15.93
C GLY A 125 -4.75 -11.68 16.33
N SER A 126 -5.38 -10.67 16.96
CA SER A 126 -6.81 -10.71 17.22
C SER A 126 -7.62 -10.47 15.94
N SER A 127 -8.86 -10.95 15.94
CA SER A 127 -9.83 -10.64 14.89
C SER A 127 -10.67 -9.41 15.26
N TYR A 128 -10.96 -8.59 14.26
CA TYR A 128 -11.76 -7.39 14.40
C TYR A 128 -12.81 -7.30 13.30
N SER A 129 -13.93 -6.67 13.63
CA SER A 129 -14.97 -6.39 12.65
C SER A 129 -14.42 -5.54 11.51
N LEU A 130 -14.71 -5.95 10.28
CA LEU A 130 -14.41 -5.19 9.07
C LEU A 130 -15.02 -3.78 9.11
N GLU A 131 -16.20 -3.63 9.70
CA GLU A 131 -16.86 -2.34 9.86
C GLU A 131 -16.06 -1.43 10.80
N ASN A 132 -15.63 -1.95 11.96
CA ASN A 132 -14.81 -1.20 12.91
C ASN A 132 -13.46 -0.78 12.30
N ILE A 133 -12.82 -1.65 11.50
CA ILE A 133 -11.58 -1.32 10.78
C ILE A 133 -11.83 -0.16 9.81
N LYS A 134 -12.89 -0.25 9.00
CA LYS A 134 -13.25 0.80 8.03
C LYS A 134 -13.55 2.12 8.71
N ASP A 135 -14.31 2.10 9.80
CA ASP A 135 -14.70 3.29 10.56
C ASP A 135 -13.50 3.94 11.25
N ALA A 136 -12.60 3.15 11.82
CA ALA A 136 -11.37 3.64 12.43
C ALA A 136 -10.49 4.36 11.40
N ILE A 137 -10.27 3.75 10.24
CA ILE A 137 -9.49 4.36 9.15
C ILE A 137 -10.21 5.60 8.63
N LYS A 138 -11.53 5.54 8.38
CA LYS A 138 -12.31 6.70 7.92
C LYS A 138 -12.25 7.87 8.90
N LYS A 139 -12.31 7.61 10.21
CA LYS A 139 -12.15 8.63 11.25
C LYS A 139 -10.76 9.27 11.23
N GLY A 140 -9.73 8.50 10.89
CA GLY A 140 -8.34 8.98 10.80
C GLY A 140 -8.01 9.72 9.50
N SER A 141 -8.46 9.21 8.36
CA SER A 141 -8.16 9.74 7.02
C SER A 141 -9.18 10.76 6.51
N GLY A 142 -10.40 10.73 7.04
CA GLY A 142 -11.55 11.49 6.56
C GLY A 142 -12.35 10.79 5.45
N TYR A 143 -11.88 9.64 4.94
CA TYR A 143 -12.44 9.00 3.74
C TYR A 143 -12.64 7.50 3.91
N THR A 144 -13.68 6.97 3.25
CA THR A 144 -14.03 5.56 3.35
C THR A 144 -13.01 4.68 2.62
N PRO A 145 -12.27 3.79 3.31
CA PRO A 145 -11.30 2.93 2.64
C PRO A 145 -11.96 1.72 1.98
N TRP A 146 -11.26 1.15 0.99
CA TRP A 146 -11.46 -0.25 0.63
C TRP A 146 -10.43 -1.13 1.31
N ILE A 147 -10.89 -2.28 1.81
CA ILE A 147 -10.07 -3.25 2.52
C ILE A 147 -9.98 -4.49 1.65
N GLU A 148 -8.76 -4.92 1.37
CA GLU A 148 -8.48 -6.20 0.76
C GLU A 148 -7.93 -7.15 1.81
N CYS A 149 -8.39 -8.39 1.75
CA CYS A 149 -7.96 -9.46 2.63
C CYS A 149 -7.35 -10.60 1.82
N ASN A 150 -6.33 -11.21 2.39
CA ASN A 150 -5.85 -12.51 1.94
C ASN A 150 -6.12 -13.55 3.04
N GLU A 151 -5.46 -14.71 2.91
CA GLU A 151 -5.55 -15.82 3.85
C GLU A 151 -4.14 -16.13 4.37
N ASP A 152 -4.03 -16.33 5.68
CA ASP A 152 -2.81 -16.86 6.31
C ASP A 152 -2.64 -18.37 6.00
N SER A 153 -1.54 -18.95 6.46
CA SER A 153 -1.26 -20.40 6.36
C SER A 153 -2.30 -21.31 7.07
N SER A 154 -3.10 -20.75 7.99
CA SER A 154 -4.18 -21.47 8.69
C SER A 154 -5.55 -21.31 8.02
N GLY A 155 -5.64 -20.50 6.96
CA GLY A 155 -6.89 -20.21 6.25
C GLY A 155 -7.73 -19.08 6.87
N ASN A 156 -7.21 -18.34 7.83
CA ASN A 156 -7.88 -17.18 8.43
C ASN A 156 -7.88 -16.01 7.45
N SER A 157 -9.02 -15.32 7.34
CA SER A 157 -9.08 -14.08 6.58
C SER A 157 -8.45 -12.95 7.38
N GLN A 158 -7.54 -12.20 6.76
CA GLN A 158 -6.73 -11.20 7.46
C GLN A 158 -6.58 -9.88 6.69
N LEU A 159 -6.36 -8.79 7.42
CA LEU A 159 -6.18 -7.44 6.89
C LEU A 159 -4.89 -7.35 6.06
N TYR A 160 -5.03 -7.35 4.73
CA TYR A 160 -3.90 -7.39 3.82
C TYR A 160 -3.55 -6.03 3.23
N GLN A 161 -4.46 -5.39 2.50
CA GLN A 161 -4.22 -4.05 1.92
C GLN A 161 -5.35 -3.08 2.23
N VAL A 162 -5.00 -1.80 2.25
CA VAL A 162 -5.94 -0.69 2.45
C VAL A 162 -5.79 0.24 1.26
N TYR A 163 -6.91 0.57 0.64
CA TYR A 163 -6.99 1.44 -0.51
C TYR A 163 -7.70 2.72 -0.12
N LEU A 164 -7.07 3.85 -0.43
CA LEU A 164 -7.63 5.19 -0.38
C LEU A 164 -7.51 5.81 -1.77
N CYS A 165 -8.45 6.67 -2.13
CA CYS A 165 -8.44 7.33 -3.43
C CYS A 165 -7.93 8.76 -3.31
N LEU A 166 -7.29 9.21 -4.38
CA LEU A 166 -6.83 10.57 -4.55
C LEU A 166 -7.48 11.22 -5.76
N ASP A 167 -7.60 12.54 -5.72
CA ASP A 167 -7.90 13.32 -6.91
C ASP A 167 -6.80 13.16 -7.97
N LYS A 168 -7.12 13.52 -9.21
CA LYS A 168 -6.18 13.37 -10.35
C LYS A 168 -4.96 14.27 -10.23
N SER A 169 -5.00 15.32 -9.41
CA SER A 169 -3.83 16.17 -9.13
C SER A 169 -2.91 15.55 -8.08
N GLY A 170 -3.34 14.43 -7.47
CA GLY A 170 -2.69 13.73 -6.37
C GLY A 170 -2.42 14.60 -5.14
N SER A 171 -3.22 15.66 -4.95
CA SER A 171 -3.06 16.60 -3.84
C SER A 171 -3.98 16.29 -2.66
N ASN A 172 -5.16 15.72 -2.91
CA ASN A 172 -6.14 15.45 -1.86
C ASN A 172 -6.67 14.02 -1.94
N LEU A 173 -6.88 13.43 -0.76
CA LEU A 173 -7.73 12.26 -0.62
C LEU A 173 -9.17 12.63 -1.03
N ILE A 174 -9.87 11.67 -1.64
CA ILE A 174 -11.27 11.79 -2.05
C ILE A 174 -12.04 10.51 -1.72
N GLU A 175 -13.37 10.58 -1.72
CA GLU A 175 -14.18 9.37 -1.74
C GLU A 175 -13.96 8.63 -3.07
N CYS A 176 -13.74 7.32 -2.97
CA CYS A 176 -13.46 6.49 -4.14
C CYS A 176 -14.66 6.45 -5.09
N PRO A 177 -14.51 6.85 -6.37
CA PRO A 177 -15.59 6.75 -7.35
C PRO A 177 -16.01 5.29 -7.62
N VAL A 178 -15.05 4.38 -7.49
CA VAL A 178 -15.22 2.94 -7.70
C VAL A 178 -14.26 2.19 -6.78
N PHE A 179 -14.69 1.03 -6.28
CA PHE A 179 -13.83 0.14 -5.51
C PHE A 179 -13.39 -1.08 -6.32
N PRO A 180 -12.23 -1.69 -6.00
CA PRO A 180 -11.76 -2.91 -6.65
C PRO A 180 -12.82 -4.02 -6.66
N LYS A 181 -12.90 -4.74 -7.79
CA LYS A 181 -13.73 -5.95 -7.93
C LYS A 181 -12.92 -7.14 -7.44
N GLY A 182 -13.01 -7.45 -6.14
CA GLY A 182 -12.25 -8.54 -5.52
C GLY A 182 -13.10 -9.41 -4.59
N LYS A 183 -12.52 -10.52 -4.12
CA LYS A 183 -13.09 -11.33 -3.03
C LYS A 183 -13.33 -10.39 -1.85
N ARG A 184 -14.56 -10.41 -1.32
CA ARG A 184 -14.88 -9.63 -0.13
C ARG A 184 -14.21 -10.26 1.08
N CYS A 185 -13.68 -9.42 1.95
CA CYS A 185 -13.26 -9.81 3.30
C CYS A 185 -14.43 -10.46 4.07
N GLY A 186 -14.10 -11.30 5.05
CA GLY A 186 -15.06 -11.73 6.07
C GLY A 186 -15.60 -10.57 6.89
N SER A 187 -16.66 -10.81 7.67
CA SER A 187 -17.19 -9.81 8.60
C SER A 187 -16.24 -9.54 9.76
N GLU A 188 -15.47 -10.55 10.16
CA GLU A 188 -14.37 -10.49 11.12
C GLU A 188 -13.10 -10.92 10.39
N ILE A 189 -12.03 -10.14 10.54
CA ILE A 189 -10.73 -10.42 9.93
C ILE A 189 -9.61 -10.23 10.95
N GLU A 190 -8.59 -11.06 10.84
CA GLU A 190 -7.39 -10.97 11.68
C GLU A 190 -6.57 -9.73 11.35
N PHE A 191 -6.00 -9.11 12.38
CA PHE A 191 -4.90 -8.15 12.22
C PHE A 191 -3.60 -8.79 12.73
N PRO A 192 -2.83 -9.48 11.86
CA PRO A 192 -1.76 -10.36 12.30
C PRO A 192 -0.57 -9.58 12.85
N ASN A 193 0.20 -10.22 13.73
CA ASN A 193 1.48 -9.69 14.20
C ASN A 193 2.48 -9.52 13.04
N PHE A 194 3.48 -8.67 13.20
CA PHE A 194 4.62 -8.59 12.26
C PHE A 194 5.98 -8.68 12.94
#